data_AF-X1KL07-F1
#
_entry.id   AF-X1KL07-F1
#
_cell.length_a   1.000
_cell.length_b   1.000
_cell.length_c   1.000
_cell.angle_alpha   90.00
_cell.angle_beta   90.00
_cell.angle_gamma   90.00
#
_symmetry.space_group_name_H-M   'P 1'
#
loop_
_entity.id
_entity.type
_entity.pdbx_description
1 polymer ?
#
loop_
_entity_poly.entity_id
_entity_poly.type
_entity_poly.pdbx_seq_one_letter_code
_entity_poly.pdbx_strand_id
1 'polypeptide(L)' 'MGMKVWIKALLILAIIIAAINVSAYAATGTWLNRFAIQSMSMEPNMQAGDIILVQSSQRTGIITYEE' A
#
# COMPACT_ATOMS: atom_id res chain seq x y z
N MET A 1 27.83 -8.33 21.76
CA MET A 1 27.29 -8.31 20.38
C MET A 1 28.16 -7.37 19.55
N GLY A 2 28.88 -7.84 18.53
CA GLY A 2 29.85 -7.01 17.79
C GLY A 2 29.21 -6.08 16.75
N MET A 3 29.84 -4.94 16.46
CA MET A 3 29.43 -3.95 15.45
C MET A 3 29.05 -4.57 14.09
N LYS A 4 29.78 -5.62 13.67
CA LYS A 4 29.52 -6.36 12.43
C LYS A 4 28.13 -7.01 12.39
N VAL A 5 27.59 -7.43 13.53
CA VAL A 5 26.26 -8.04 13.63
C VAL A 5 25.18 -7.00 13.38
N TRP A 6 25.34 -5.79 13.93
CA TRP A 6 24.42 -4.68 13.72
C TRP A 6 24.39 -4.20 12.27
N ILE A 7 25.56 -4.09 11.63
CA ILE A 7 25.66 -3.72 10.21
C ILE A 7 24.93 -4.75 9.32
N LYS A 8 25.14 -6.04 9.59
CA LYS A 8 24.44 -7.12 8.87
C LYS A 8 22.92 -7.06 9.08
N ALA A 9 22.48 -6.85 10.32
CA ALA A 9 21.07 -6.75 10.65
C ALA A 9 20.40 -5.56 9.92
N LEU A 10 21.05 -4.40 9.90
CA LEU A 10 20.56 -3.23 9.18
C LEU A 10 20.49 -3.45 7.66
N LEU A 11 21.50 -4.10 7.08
CA LEU A 11 21.49 -4.45 5.65
C LEU A 11 20.34 -5.40 5.32
N ILE A 12 20.13 -6.45 6.11
CA ILE A 12 19.04 -7.40 5.89
C ILE A 12 17.69 -6.70 6.01
N LEU A 13 17.51 -5.85 7.03
CA LEU A 13 16.30 -5.07 7.21
C LEU A 13 16.02 -4.18 5.99
N ALA A 14 17.03 -3.45 5.50
CA ALA A 14 16.89 -2.59 4.34
C ALA A 14 16.49 -3.37 3.08
N ILE A 15 17.08 -4.54 2.86
CA ILE A 15 16.76 -5.41 1.71
C ILE A 15 15.31 -5.91 1.79
N ILE A 16 14.85 -6.35 2.96
CA ILE A 16 13.48 -6.82 3.15
C ILE A 16 12.48 -5.69 2.87
N ILE A 17 12.72 -4.50 3.44
CA ILE A 17 11.87 -3.33 3.22
C ILE A 17 11.83 -2.98 1.73
N ALA A 18 12.98 -2.96 1.05
CA ALA A 18 13.05 -2.67 -0.38
C ALA A 18 12.28 -3.71 -1.20
N ALA A 19 12.44 -5.00 -0.92
CA ALA A 19 11.74 -6.07 -1.62
C ALA A 19 10.20 -5.95 -1.50
N ILE A 20 9.70 -5.65 -0.30
CA ILE A 20 8.25 -5.45 -0.07
C ILE A 20 7.74 -4.22 -0.82
N ASN A 21 8.47 -3.10 -0.77
CA ASN A 21 8.04 -1.88 -1.46
C ASN A 21 8.08 -2.03 -2.98
N VAL A 22 9.13 -2.66 -3.53
CA VAL A 22 9.24 -2.89 -4.98
C VAL A 22 8.14 -3.84 -5.47
N SER A 23 7.85 -4.91 -4.73
CA SER A 23 6.76 -5.82 -5.10
C SER A 23 5.38 -5.16 -5.02
N ALA A 24 5.12 -4.36 -3.97
CA ALA A 24 3.89 -3.58 -3.85
C ALA A 24 3.75 -2.54 -4.97
N TYR A 25 4.82 -1.84 -5.32
CA TYR A 25 4.84 -0.87 -6.41
C TYR A 25 4.63 -1.55 -7.77
N ALA A 26 5.25 -2.71 -8.00
CA ALA A 26 5.06 -3.47 -9.25
C ALA A 26 3.62 -3.97 -9.43
N ALA A 27 2.97 -4.37 -8.33
CA ALA A 27 1.58 -4.85 -8.38
C ALA A 27 0.55 -3.73 -8.52
N THR A 28 0.83 -2.55 -7.96
CA THR A 28 -0.19 -1.49 -7.76
C THR A 28 0.11 -0.19 -8.51
N GLY A 29 1.35 0.00 -8.95
CA GLY A 29 1.81 1.20 -9.65
C GLY A 29 1.87 2.46 -8.78
N THR A 30 1.56 2.36 -7.47
CA THR A 30 1.60 3.47 -6.52
C THR A 30 2.48 3.14 -5.31
N TRP A 31 3.10 4.18 -4.75
CA TRP A 31 3.97 4.07 -3.57
C TRP A 31 3.17 4.02 -2.25
N LEU A 32 1.98 4.63 -2.24
CA LEU A 32 1.03 4.62 -1.14
C LEU A 32 -0.27 4.00 -1.65
N ASN A 33 -0.58 2.79 -1.19
CA ASN A 33 -1.77 2.08 -1.66
C ASN A 33 -2.94 2.18 -0.69
N ARG A 34 -2.70 2.68 0.54
CA ARG A 34 -3.71 2.72 1.61
C ARG A 34 -4.07 4.17 1.90
N PHE A 35 -5.35 4.48 1.72
CA PHE A 35 -5.90 5.79 2.05
C PHE A 35 -7.09 5.61 2.98
N ALA A 36 -7.23 6.52 3.93
CA ALA A 36 -8.47 6.66 4.69
C ALA A 36 -9.34 7.70 3.97
N ILE A 37 -10.61 7.37 3.71
CA ILE A 37 -11.57 8.34 3.17
C ILE A 37 -11.84 9.39 4.25
N GLN A 38 -11.60 10.66 3.93
CA GLN A 38 -11.86 11.78 4.85
C GLN A 38 -13.02 12.67 4.39
N SER A 39 -13.61 12.37 3.23
CA SER A 39 -14.64 13.21 2.60
C SER A 39 -15.93 12.43 2.43
N MET A 40 -17.07 13.12 2.64
CA MET A 40 -18.41 12.58 2.40
C MET A 40 -18.80 12.60 0.91
N SER A 41 -17.92 13.03 0.01
CA SER A 41 -18.19 13.07 -1.44
C SER A 41 -18.42 11.68 -2.07
N MET A 42 -18.07 10.61 -1.36
CA MET A 42 -18.25 9.23 -1.81
C MET A 42 -19.50 8.57 -1.22
N GLU A 43 -20.35 9.31 -0.50
CA GLU A 43 -21.65 8.80 -0.06
C GLU A 43 -22.58 8.52 -1.25
N PRO A 44 -23.38 7.45 -1.20
CA PRO A 44 -23.57 6.52 -0.08
C PRO A 44 -22.59 5.32 -0.06
N ASN A 45 -21.74 5.17 -1.05
CA ASN A 45 -20.96 3.94 -1.29
C ASN A 45 -19.72 3.78 -0.38
N MET A 46 -19.13 4.86 0.12
CA MET A 46 -18.02 4.82 1.08
C MET A 46 -18.20 5.89 2.16
N GLN A 47 -17.91 5.53 3.40
CA GLN A 47 -18.03 6.42 4.56
C GLN A 47 -16.68 7.05 4.94
N ALA A 48 -16.74 8.19 5.62
CA ALA A 48 -15.55 8.77 6.21
C ALA A 48 -14.98 7.84 7.29
N GLY A 49 -13.69 7.53 7.19
CA GLY A 49 -13.01 6.55 8.04
C GLY A 49 -12.75 5.20 7.37
N ASP A 50 -13.38 4.90 6.24
CA ASP A 50 -13.13 3.66 5.51
C ASP A 50 -11.71 3.62 4.96
N ILE A 51 -11.08 2.43 5.08
CA ILE A 51 -9.75 2.17 4.55
C ILE A 51 -9.92 1.58 3.15
N ILE A 52 -9.42 2.31 2.15
CA ILE A 52 -9.43 1.87 0.76
C ILE A 52 -8.03 1.47 0.31
N LEU A 53 -7.97 0.38 -0.47
CA LEU A 53 -6.77 -0.04 -1.16
C LEU A 53 -6.89 0.35 -2.64
N VAL A 54 -6.09 1.33 -3.06
CA VAL A 54 -6.06 1.75 -4.47
C VAL A 54 -5.16 0.78 -5.22
N GLN A 55 -5.72 0.04 -6.19
CA GLN A 55 -4.99 -0.99 -6.95
C GLN A 55 -4.27 -0.45 -8.20
N SER A 56 -4.69 0.69 -8.76
CA SER A 56 -3.99 1.34 -9.86
C SER A 56 -4.48 2.77 -10.03
N SER A 57 -3.61 3.66 -10.54
CA SER A 57 -4.02 4.99 -11.01
C SER A 57 -4.66 4.97 -12.40
N GLN A 58 -4.62 3.84 -13.11
CA GLN A 58 -5.31 3.70 -14.39
C GLN A 58 -6.81 3.65 -14.16
N ARG A 59 -7.58 4.39 -14.97
CA ARG A 59 -9.04 4.28 -14.96
C ARG A 59 -9.42 2.89 -15.46
N THR A 60 -9.78 2.02 -14.53
CA THR A 60 -10.47 0.76 -14.81
C THR A 60 -11.96 0.98 -14.59
N GLY A 61 -12.81 0.19 -15.25
CA GLY A 61 -14.24 0.21 -14.99
C GLY A 61 -14.51 -0.24 -13.55
N ILE A 62 -15.35 0.50 -12.83
CA ILE A 62 -15.77 0.12 -11.47
C ILE A 62 -16.58 -1.17 -11.61
N ILE A 63 -16.04 -2.28 -11.11
CA ILE A 63 -16.75 -3.56 -10.99
C ILE A 63 -17.21 -3.71 -9.54
N THR A 64 -18.52 -3.63 -9.33
CA THR A 64 -19.11 -3.96 -8.03
C THR A 64 -19.24 -5.48 -7.99
N TYR A 65 -18.47 -6.13 -7.12
CA TYR A 65 -18.69 -7.53 -6.78
C TYR A 65 -19.85 -7.58 -5.79
N GLU A 66 -21.06 -7.81 -6.30
CA GLU A 66 -22.13 -8.37 -5.46
C GLU A 66 -21.86 -9.87 -5.33
N GLU A 67 -21.95 -10.35 -4.09
CA GLU A 67 -21.81 -11.77 -3.74
C GLU A 67 -22.94 -12.64 -4.31
#